data_AF-A0ABC9WND6-F1
#
_entry.id   AF-A0ABC9WND6-F1
#
_cell.length_a   1.000
_cell.length_b   1.000
_cell.length_c   1.000
_cell.angle_alpha   90.00
_cell.angle_beta   90.00
_cell.angle_gamma   90.00
#
_symmetry.space_group_name_H-M   'P 1'
#
loop_
_entity.id
_entity.type
_entity.pdbx_description
1 polymer ?
#
loop_
_entity_poly.entity_id
_entity_poly.type
_entity_poly.pdbx_seq_one_letter_code
_entity_poly.pdbx_strand_id
1 'polypeptide(L)'
;MVAYGIAVNATIHIVAHLINIERYHTSQSKEAGELRNKLSGLGKSPNESYLNPIRTYETNTTGEVLNTIAGVTGVVITVALVLIITSSTELIRRSCYEVFWYSHHLFVVFFIGLIIHGMGVAVDGPYGSATTGVFRYRVSVCIAAGIGVTPFASILKSIWYKCCNPDTVLALQKVGGKVYRSVKMAHK
;
A
#
# COMPACT_ATOMS: atom_id res chain seq x y z
N MET A 1 15.50 5.62 13.50
CA MET A 1 14.03 5.86 13.48
C MET A 1 13.35 5.31 12.23
N VAL A 2 13.91 5.52 11.03
CA VAL A 2 13.34 5.01 9.76
C VAL A 2 13.20 3.47 9.73
N ALA A 3 14.24 2.73 10.17
CA ALA A 3 14.21 1.26 10.18
C ALA A 3 13.04 0.67 11.01
N TYR A 4 12.75 1.25 12.18
CA TYR A 4 11.60 0.85 13.00
C TYR A 4 10.27 1.13 12.29
N GLY A 5 10.16 2.24 11.57
CA GLY A 5 8.98 2.56 10.75
C GLY A 5 8.77 1.55 9.62
N ILE A 6 9.85 1.13 8.94
CA ILE A 6 9.82 0.09 7.92
C ILE A 6 9.36 -1.24 8.52
N ALA A 7 9.92 -1.63 9.66
CA ALA A 7 9.56 -2.88 10.34
C ALA A 7 8.07 -2.91 10.71
N VAL A 8 7.56 -1.87 11.37
CA VAL A 8 6.14 -1.77 11.73
C VAL A 8 5.23 -1.84 10.50
N ASN A 9 5.57 -1.10 9.44
CA ASN A 9 4.79 -1.12 8.21
C ASN A 9 4.79 -2.49 7.52
N ALA A 10 5.96 -3.15 7.47
CA ALA A 10 6.09 -4.50 6.92
C ALA A 10 5.25 -5.51 7.72
N THR A 11 5.25 -5.43 9.05
CA THR A 11 4.41 -6.28 9.89
C THR A 11 2.92 -6.06 9.60
N ILE A 12 2.44 -4.82 9.55
CA ILE A 12 1.04 -4.51 9.23
C ILE A 12 0.67 -5.07 7.84
N HIS A 13 1.54 -4.91 6.85
CA HIS A 13 1.34 -5.40 5.50
C HIS A 13 1.26 -6.95 5.44
N ILE A 14 2.16 -7.66 6.13
CA ILE A 14 2.13 -9.13 6.23
C ILE A 14 0.82 -9.60 6.87
N VAL A 15 0.41 -8.97 7.98
CA VAL A 15 -0.86 -9.30 8.66
C VAL A 15 -2.05 -9.07 7.74
N ALA A 16 -2.07 -7.98 6.97
CA ALA A 16 -3.12 -7.72 6.00
C ALA A 16 -3.20 -8.81 4.92
N HIS A 17 -2.07 -9.31 4.43
CA HIS A 17 -2.04 -10.44 3.50
C HIS A 17 -2.61 -11.72 4.11
N LEU A 18 -2.26 -12.05 5.36
CA LEU A 18 -2.79 -13.23 6.05
C LEU A 18 -4.33 -13.17 6.20
N ILE A 19 -4.86 -12.01 6.61
CA ILE A 19 -6.31 -11.80 6.72
C ILE A 19 -6.97 -11.88 5.34
N ASN A 20 -6.35 -11.34 4.29
CA ASN A 20 -6.89 -11.43 2.93
C ASN A 20 -6.95 -12.88 2.44
N ILE A 21 -5.90 -13.68 2.69
CA ILE A 21 -5.86 -15.11 2.34
C ILE A 21 -6.98 -15.88 3.04
N GLU A 22 -7.19 -15.64 4.34
CA GLU A 22 -8.28 -16.27 5.09
C GLU A 22 -9.66 -15.86 4.53
N ARG A 23 -9.83 -14.59 4.16
CA ARG A 23 -11.07 -14.09 3.55
C ARG A 23 -11.35 -14.68 2.18
N TYR A 24 -10.31 -14.89 1.37
CA TYR A 24 -10.36 -15.54 0.06
C TYR A 24 -10.73 -17.01 0.17
N HIS A 25 -10.20 -17.71 1.18
CA HIS A 25 -10.56 -19.10 1.45
C HIS A 25 -12.04 -19.19 1.90
N THR A 26 -12.41 -18.38 2.88
CA THR A 26 -13.76 -18.36 3.44
C THR A 26 -14.81 -17.98 2.39
N SER A 27 -14.48 -17.14 1.41
CA SER A 27 -15.42 -16.75 0.35
C SER A 27 -15.75 -17.88 -0.64
N GLN A 28 -15.00 -18.98 -0.65
CA GLN A 28 -15.33 -20.20 -1.39
C GLN A 28 -16.30 -21.12 -0.63
N SER A 29 -16.53 -20.89 0.67
CA SER A 29 -17.45 -21.71 1.46
C SER A 29 -18.91 -21.54 0.99
N LYS A 30 -19.74 -22.54 1.25
CA LYS A 30 -21.20 -22.48 1.01
C LYS A 30 -21.91 -21.51 1.96
N GLU A 31 -21.26 -21.14 3.06
CA GLU A 31 -21.72 -20.18 4.07
C GLU A 31 -21.35 -18.74 3.70
N ALA A 32 -20.51 -18.54 2.67
CA ALA A 32 -20.18 -17.22 2.18
C ALA A 32 -21.42 -16.55 1.57
N GLY A 33 -21.66 -15.29 1.94
CA GLY A 33 -22.75 -14.50 1.37
C GLY A 33 -22.72 -14.48 -0.16
N GLU A 34 -23.90 -14.42 -0.78
CA GLU A 34 -24.12 -14.64 -2.23
C GLU A 34 -23.14 -13.87 -3.13
N LEU A 35 -22.94 -12.58 -2.85
CA LEU A 35 -22.03 -11.73 -3.62
C LEU A 35 -20.57 -12.21 -3.53
N ARG A 36 -20.09 -12.58 -2.34
CA ARG A 36 -18.70 -12.99 -2.11
C ARG A 36 -18.39 -14.32 -2.79
N ASN A 37 -19.36 -15.24 -2.76
CA ASN A 37 -19.26 -16.52 -3.43
C ASN A 37 -19.22 -16.33 -4.96
N LYS A 38 -20.13 -15.51 -5.53
CA LYS A 38 -20.14 -15.18 -6.96
C LYS A 38 -18.86 -14.49 -7.43
N LEU A 39 -18.34 -13.51 -6.68
CA LEU A 39 -17.08 -12.82 -7.01
C LEU A 39 -15.88 -13.77 -6.95
N SER A 40 -15.87 -14.73 -6.02
CA SER A 40 -14.81 -15.75 -5.94
C SER A 40 -14.83 -16.73 -7.11
N GLY A 41 -15.99 -16.88 -7.76
CA GLY A 41 -16.17 -17.71 -8.95
C GLY A 41 -15.69 -17.07 -10.27
N LEU A 42 -15.35 -15.78 -10.28
CA LEU A 42 -14.82 -15.10 -11.47
C LEU A 42 -13.47 -15.69 -11.90
N GLY A 43 -13.17 -15.69 -13.21
CA GLY A 43 -11.88 -16.17 -13.73
C GLY A 43 -11.77 -17.69 -13.87
N LYS A 44 -12.89 -18.43 -14.01
CA LYS A 44 -12.88 -19.89 -14.24
C LYS A 44 -12.58 -20.25 -15.69
N SER A 45 -12.78 -19.30 -16.62
CA SER A 45 -12.45 -19.45 -18.03
C SER A 45 -10.97 -19.12 -18.28
N PRO A 46 -10.28 -19.79 -19.23
CA PRO A 46 -8.83 -19.65 -19.45
C PRO A 46 -8.36 -18.24 -19.87
N ASN A 47 -9.26 -17.34 -20.27
CA ASN A 47 -8.94 -15.96 -20.68
C ASN A 47 -9.51 -14.89 -19.74
N GLU A 48 -9.97 -15.27 -18.55
CA GLU A 48 -10.51 -14.33 -17.57
C GLU A 48 -9.54 -14.15 -16.41
N SER A 49 -9.34 -12.89 -15.98
CA SER A 49 -8.61 -12.59 -14.77
C SER A 49 -9.42 -13.01 -13.55
N TYR A 50 -8.74 -13.59 -12.55
CA TYR A 50 -9.35 -13.96 -11.28
C TYR A 50 -9.03 -12.91 -10.22
N LEU A 51 -10.02 -12.60 -9.38
CA LEU A 51 -9.81 -11.75 -8.19
C LEU A 51 -9.35 -12.58 -6.98
N ASN A 52 -9.84 -13.83 -6.90
CA ASN A 52 -9.52 -14.76 -5.83
C ASN A 52 -8.53 -15.82 -6.35
N PRO A 53 -7.28 -15.82 -5.87
CA PRO A 53 -6.29 -16.84 -6.21
C PRO A 53 -6.69 -18.24 -5.72
N ILE A 54 -7.45 -18.32 -4.62
CA ILE A 54 -7.94 -19.58 -4.06
C ILE A 54 -9.16 -20.02 -4.84
N ARG A 55 -9.04 -21.13 -5.58
CA ARG A 55 -10.07 -21.57 -6.55
C ARG A 55 -11.06 -22.58 -5.99
N THR A 56 -10.70 -23.30 -4.93
CA THR A 56 -11.58 -24.26 -4.26
C THR A 56 -11.46 -24.16 -2.75
N TYR A 57 -12.52 -24.54 -2.04
CA TYR A 57 -12.55 -24.53 -0.58
C TYR A 57 -11.63 -25.61 0.05
N GLU A 58 -11.40 -26.72 -0.64
CA GLU A 58 -10.54 -27.81 -0.15
C GLU A 58 -9.04 -27.55 -0.46
N THR A 59 -8.72 -26.45 -1.13
CA THR A 59 -7.34 -26.14 -1.52
C THR A 59 -6.49 -25.81 -0.29
N ASN A 60 -5.28 -26.39 -0.22
CA ASN A 60 -4.30 -26.02 0.80
C ASN A 60 -3.84 -24.57 0.60
N THR A 61 -4.33 -23.68 1.46
CA THR A 61 -4.05 -22.24 1.45
C THR A 61 -2.55 -21.93 1.53
N THR A 62 -1.81 -22.64 2.38
CA THR A 62 -0.36 -22.46 2.52
C THR A 62 0.38 -22.83 1.24
N GLY A 63 -0.03 -23.93 0.60
CA GLY A 63 0.55 -24.38 -0.67
C GLY A 63 0.31 -23.39 -1.81
N GLU A 64 -0.89 -22.81 -1.89
CA GLU A 64 -1.21 -21.78 -2.90
C GLU A 64 -0.41 -20.50 -2.69
N VAL A 65 -0.33 -20.02 -1.45
CA VAL A 65 0.45 -18.81 -1.14
C VAL A 65 1.90 -19.01 -1.56
N LEU A 66 2.49 -20.17 -1.27
CA LEU A 66 3.87 -20.50 -1.64
C LEU A 66 4.07 -20.81 -3.13
N ASN A 67 3.01 -20.95 -3.94
CA ASN A 67 3.11 -21.07 -5.40
C ASN A 67 2.84 -19.74 -6.12
N THR A 68 2.29 -18.74 -5.43
CA THR A 68 2.06 -17.41 -6.02
C THR A 68 3.35 -16.58 -6.08
N ILE A 69 3.51 -15.78 -7.13
CA ILE A 69 4.63 -14.83 -7.27
C ILE A 69 4.69 -13.90 -6.06
N ALA A 70 3.55 -13.34 -5.64
CA ALA A 70 3.47 -12.44 -4.50
C ALA A 70 3.84 -13.14 -3.17
N GLY A 71 3.40 -14.38 -2.95
CA GLY A 71 3.70 -15.10 -1.71
C GLY A 71 5.16 -15.54 -1.61
N VAL A 72 5.75 -16.14 -2.66
CA VAL A 72 7.17 -16.54 -2.65
C VAL A 72 8.08 -15.34 -2.46
N THR A 73 7.89 -14.29 -3.27
CA THR A 73 8.70 -13.07 -3.15
C THR A 73 8.51 -12.40 -1.80
N GLY A 74 7.28 -12.39 -1.26
CA GLY A 74 6.95 -11.87 0.07
C GLY A 74 7.69 -12.57 1.21
N VAL A 75 7.80 -13.90 1.15
CA VAL A 75 8.58 -14.68 2.12
C VAL A 75 10.07 -14.33 2.02
N VAL A 76 10.63 -14.32 0.80
CA VAL A 76 12.05 -14.02 0.57
C VAL A 76 12.43 -12.63 1.08
N ILE A 77 11.64 -11.59 0.74
CA ILE A 77 11.92 -10.22 1.21
C ILE A 77 11.75 -10.08 2.73
N THR A 78 10.81 -10.81 3.33
CA THR A 78 10.59 -10.79 4.79
C THR A 78 11.78 -11.39 5.53
N VAL A 79 12.28 -12.54 5.07
CA VAL A 79 13.49 -13.17 5.65
C VAL A 79 14.69 -12.24 5.51
N ALA A 80 14.89 -11.65 4.32
CA ALA A 80 15.97 -10.69 4.10
C ALA A 80 15.87 -9.48 5.06
N LEU A 81 14.67 -8.90 5.21
CA LEU A 81 14.43 -7.76 6.10
C LEU A 81 14.71 -8.10 7.58
N VAL A 82 14.29 -9.29 8.05
CA VAL A 82 14.56 -9.75 9.42
C VAL A 82 16.06 -9.90 9.67
N LEU A 83 16.81 -10.48 8.71
CA LEU A 83 18.25 -10.64 8.80
C LEU A 83 18.97 -9.29 8.83
N ILE A 84 18.57 -8.33 7.99
CA ILE A 84 19.11 -6.97 7.98
C ILE A 84 18.85 -6.26 9.32
N ILE A 85 17.62 -6.31 9.84
CA ILE A 85 17.27 -5.61 11.09
C ILE A 85 17.99 -6.21 12.28
N THR A 86 17.99 -7.54 12.40
CA THR A 86 18.56 -8.25 13.55
C THR A 86 20.06 -8.03 13.65
N SER A 87 20.78 -8.22 12.55
CA SER A 87 22.23 -8.00 12.47
C SER A 87 22.65 -6.54 12.71
N SER A 88 21.76 -5.59 12.43
CA SER A 88 21.98 -4.14 12.62
C SER A 88 21.72 -3.66 14.05
N THR A 89 21.33 -4.55 14.96
CA THR A 89 21.22 -4.21 16.39
C THR A 89 22.59 -3.87 16.98
N GLU A 90 22.61 -2.95 17.95
CA GLU A 90 23.86 -2.41 18.51
C GLU A 90 24.75 -3.50 19.12
N LEU A 91 24.14 -4.57 19.64
CA LEU A 91 24.85 -5.72 20.21
C LEU A 91 25.64 -6.47 19.13
N ILE A 92 24.98 -6.84 18.02
CA ILE A 92 25.60 -7.65 16.96
C ILE A 92 26.59 -6.81 16.16
N ARG A 93 26.25 -5.55 15.84
CA ARG A 93 27.14 -4.67 15.07
C ARG A 93 28.45 -4.36 15.80
N ARG A 94 28.45 -4.29 17.13
CA ARG A 94 29.66 -4.09 17.94
C ARG A 94 30.48 -5.36 18.15
N SER A 95 29.83 -6.51 18.25
CA SER A 95 30.50 -7.79 18.53
C SER A 95 30.98 -8.52 17.27
N CYS A 96 30.26 -8.38 16.15
CA CYS A 96 30.46 -9.15 14.92
C CYS A 96 30.25 -8.26 13.69
N TYR A 97 31.19 -7.35 13.42
CA TYR A 97 31.08 -6.39 12.32
C TYR A 97 30.93 -7.05 10.94
N GLU A 98 31.63 -8.17 10.70
CA GLU A 98 31.53 -8.92 9.44
C GLU A 98 30.09 -9.40 9.16
N VAL A 99 29.42 -9.97 10.18
CA VAL A 99 28.03 -10.44 10.05
C VAL A 99 27.11 -9.28 9.71
N PHE A 100 27.26 -8.15 10.39
CA PHE A 100 26.55 -6.92 10.07
C PHE A 100 26.80 -6.51 8.60
N TRP A 101 28.06 -6.45 8.17
CA TRP A 101 28.43 -5.97 6.84
C TRP A 101 27.87 -6.84 5.72
N TYR A 102 28.00 -8.16 5.81
CA TYR A 102 27.48 -9.09 4.80
C TYR A 102 25.95 -9.10 4.77
N SER A 103 25.31 -9.15 5.93
CA SER A 103 23.85 -9.17 5.99
C SER A 103 23.24 -7.82 5.59
N HIS A 104 23.91 -6.69 5.78
CA HIS A 104 23.39 -5.40 5.32
C HIS A 104 23.23 -5.37 3.79
N HIS A 105 24.16 -5.98 3.03
CA HIS A 105 24.12 -6.04 1.56
C HIS A 105 22.92 -6.82 1.00
N LEU A 106 22.20 -7.59 1.83
CA LEU A 106 20.89 -8.13 1.47
C LEU A 106 19.90 -7.02 1.07
N PHE A 107 20.18 -5.73 1.31
CA PHE A 107 19.39 -4.61 0.77
C PHE A 107 19.21 -4.71 -0.75
N VAL A 108 20.19 -5.22 -1.49
CA VAL A 108 20.10 -5.39 -2.96
C VAL A 108 19.00 -6.41 -3.30
N VAL A 109 19.04 -7.57 -2.63
CA VAL A 109 18.02 -8.62 -2.78
C VAL A 109 16.65 -8.11 -2.34
N PHE A 110 16.60 -7.35 -1.24
CA PHE A 110 15.37 -6.76 -0.72
C PHE A 110 14.71 -5.80 -1.72
N PHE A 111 15.46 -4.87 -2.33
CA PHE A 111 14.89 -3.93 -3.29
C PHE A 111 14.49 -4.59 -4.62
N ILE A 112 15.29 -5.53 -5.14
CA ILE A 112 14.92 -6.30 -6.34
C ILE A 112 13.66 -7.13 -6.06
N GLY A 113 13.63 -7.81 -4.92
CA GLY A 113 12.47 -8.59 -4.48
C GLY A 113 11.22 -7.73 -4.31
N LEU A 114 11.34 -6.51 -3.78
CA LEU A 114 10.21 -5.57 -3.66
C LEU A 114 9.62 -5.16 -5.01
N ILE A 115 10.45 -4.94 -6.03
CA ILE A 115 9.97 -4.62 -7.37
C ILE A 115 9.15 -5.78 -7.93
N ILE A 116 9.67 -7.00 -7.85
CA ILE A 116 9.00 -8.20 -8.36
C ILE A 116 7.73 -8.50 -7.54
N HIS A 117 7.80 -8.35 -6.22
CA HIS A 117 6.66 -8.54 -5.32
C HIS A 117 5.51 -7.58 -5.64
N GLY A 118 5.83 -6.29 -5.85
CA GLY A 118 4.85 -5.27 -6.23
C GLY A 118 4.25 -5.48 -7.63
N MET A 119 5.01 -6.05 -8.57
CA MET A 119 4.49 -6.40 -9.90
C MET A 119 3.48 -7.55 -9.87
N GLY A 120 3.60 -8.47 -8.92
CA GLY A 120 2.68 -9.61 -8.74
C GLY A 120 1.33 -9.23 -8.13
N VAL A 121 1.18 -7.99 -7.65
CA VAL A 121 -0.11 -7.46 -7.18
C VAL A 121 -0.87 -6.94 -8.40
N ALA A 122 -1.98 -7.62 -8.73
CA ALA A 122 -2.90 -7.14 -9.77
C ALA A 122 -3.26 -5.67 -9.49
N VAL A 123 -2.96 -4.82 -10.47
CA VAL A 123 -3.33 -3.41 -10.45
C VAL A 123 -4.83 -3.35 -10.68
N ASP A 124 -5.58 -3.42 -9.58
CA ASP A 124 -6.98 -3.04 -9.65
C ASP A 124 -7.06 -1.58 -10.06
N GLY A 125 -8.01 -1.28 -10.96
CA GLY A 125 -8.32 0.09 -11.37
C GLY A 125 -8.55 0.98 -10.15
N PRO A 126 -8.49 2.32 -10.28
CA PRO A 126 -8.52 3.23 -9.15
C PRO A 126 -9.75 2.98 -8.28
N TYR A 127 -9.57 2.22 -7.19
CA TYR A 127 -10.57 2.07 -6.16
C TYR A 127 -10.84 3.47 -5.65
N GLY A 128 -12.11 3.89 -5.73
CA GLY A 128 -12.52 5.23 -5.32
C GLY A 128 -11.92 5.54 -3.96
N SER A 129 -10.86 6.36 -3.97
CA SER A 129 -10.12 6.65 -2.76
C SER A 129 -11.10 7.21 -1.73
N ALA A 130 -10.96 6.87 -0.45
CA ALA A 130 -11.70 7.50 0.64
C ALA A 130 -11.61 9.05 0.59
N THR A 131 -10.65 9.59 -0.18
CA THR A 131 -10.45 11.02 -0.44
C THR A 131 -11.26 11.62 -1.59
N THR A 132 -12.06 10.84 -2.33
CA THR A 132 -13.04 11.41 -3.29
C THR A 132 -14.04 12.36 -2.60
N GLY A 133 -14.33 12.11 -1.31
CA GLY A 133 -15.15 12.98 -0.46
C GLY A 133 -14.51 14.34 -0.12
N VAL A 134 -13.18 14.48 -0.21
CA VAL A 134 -12.46 15.74 0.13
C VAL A 134 -12.92 16.89 -0.76
N PHE A 135 -13.34 16.60 -2.00
CA PHE A 135 -13.82 17.61 -2.94
C PHE A 135 -15.30 18.01 -2.74
N ARG A 136 -16.07 17.26 -1.93
CA ARG A 136 -17.49 17.59 -1.60
C ARG A 136 -17.63 18.53 -0.40
N TYR A 137 -16.60 18.66 0.44
CA TYR A 137 -16.64 19.50 1.63
C TYR A 137 -15.88 20.82 1.41
N ARG A 138 -16.37 21.92 2.01
CA ARG A 138 -15.71 23.23 1.91
C ARG A 138 -14.36 23.29 2.63
N VAL A 139 -14.21 22.52 3.70
CA VAL A 139 -13.00 22.43 4.52
C VAL A 139 -12.69 20.95 4.76
N SER A 140 -11.46 20.53 4.50
CA SER A 140 -10.97 19.17 4.75
C SER A 140 -9.65 19.24 5.50
N VAL A 141 -9.52 18.46 6.58
CA VAL A 141 -8.26 18.32 7.34
C VAL A 141 -7.64 16.98 6.97
N CYS A 142 -6.43 17.00 6.43
CA CYS A 142 -5.72 15.81 6.03
C CYS A 142 -4.56 15.55 6.99
N ILE A 143 -4.56 14.39 7.66
CA ILE A 143 -3.48 13.93 8.53
C ILE A 143 -2.82 12.74 7.84
N ALA A 144 -1.54 12.86 7.48
CA ALA A 144 -0.76 11.79 6.87
C ALA A 144 0.47 11.47 7.72
N ALA A 145 0.69 10.19 8.03
CA ALA A 145 1.88 9.69 8.72
C ALA A 145 2.39 8.42 8.01
N GLY A 146 3.71 8.24 7.95
CA GLY A 146 4.34 7.06 7.33
C GLY A 146 4.07 6.95 5.82
N ILE A 147 3.80 5.74 5.32
CA ILE A 147 3.53 5.46 3.89
C ILE A 147 2.32 6.22 3.32
N GLY A 148 1.46 6.78 4.18
CA GLY A 148 0.33 7.63 3.80
C GLY A 148 0.73 8.98 3.19
N VAL A 149 2.00 9.38 3.27
CA VAL A 149 2.51 10.58 2.59
C VAL A 149 2.45 10.47 1.06
N THR A 150 2.64 9.27 0.52
CA THR A 150 2.64 9.02 -0.93
C THR A 150 1.25 9.21 -1.56
N PRO A 151 0.15 8.61 -1.06
CA PRO A 151 -1.19 8.93 -1.55
C PRO A 151 -1.59 10.38 -1.24
N PHE A 152 -1.08 10.98 -0.15
CA PHE A 152 -1.35 12.37 0.18
C PHE A 152 -0.71 13.37 -0.80
N ALA A 153 0.52 13.12 -1.24
CA ALA A 153 1.19 13.91 -2.28
C ALA A 153 0.39 13.89 -3.60
N SER A 154 -0.18 12.72 -3.96
CA SER A 154 -1.08 12.59 -5.12
C SER A 154 -2.33 13.46 -5.00
N ILE A 155 -2.92 13.55 -3.80
CA ILE A 155 -4.10 14.39 -3.52
C ILE A 155 -3.77 15.88 -3.61
N LEU A 156 -2.66 16.33 -3.01
CA LEU A 156 -2.22 17.73 -3.11
C LEU A 156 -1.95 18.15 -4.55
N LYS A 157 -1.32 17.26 -5.33
CA LYS A 157 -1.08 17.49 -6.76
C LYS A 157 -2.39 17.59 -7.55
N SER A 158 -3.38 16.75 -7.20
CA SER A 158 -4.73 16.82 -7.79
C SER A 158 -5.47 18.12 -7.43
N ILE A 159 -5.39 18.57 -6.16
CA ILE A 159 -5.97 19.85 -5.72
C ILE A 159 -5.29 21.01 -6.45
N TRP A 160 -3.96 21.03 -6.50
CA TRP A 160 -3.19 22.06 -7.22
C TRP A 160 -3.62 22.15 -8.70
N TYR A 161 -3.67 21.01 -9.39
CA TYR A 161 -4.08 20.95 -10.79
C TYR A 161 -5.49 21.52 -11.00
N LYS A 162 -6.45 21.16 -10.15
CA LYS A 162 -7.83 21.67 -10.23
C LYS A 162 -7.97 23.14 -9.81
N CYS A 163 -7.10 23.65 -8.93
CA CYS A 163 -7.06 25.08 -8.59
C CYS A 163 -6.48 25.95 -9.72
N CYS A 164 -5.58 25.39 -10.54
CA CYS A 164 -4.97 26.09 -11.66
C CYS A 164 -5.82 26.05 -12.94
N ASN A 165 -6.88 25.25 -12.98
CA ASN A 165 -7.73 25.09 -14.16
C ASN A 165 -9.00 25.96 -14.02
N PRO A 166 -9.20 27.00 -14.85
CA PRO A 166 -10.28 27.98 -14.68
C PRO A 166 -11.69 27.42 -14.86
N ASP A 167 -11.85 26.24 -15.46
CA ASP A 167 -13.14 25.62 -15.75
C ASP A 167 -13.66 24.68 -14.63
N THR A 168 -12.96 24.57 -13.50
CA THR A 168 -13.29 23.58 -12.45
C THR A 168 -13.94 24.24 -11.21
N VAL A 169 -15.19 23.89 -10.91
CA VAL A 169 -15.89 24.33 -9.70
C VAL A 169 -15.51 23.40 -8.52
N LEU A 170 -14.64 23.87 -7.63
CA LEU A 170 -14.28 23.19 -6.38
C LEU A 170 -15.05 23.78 -5.19
N ALA A 171 -15.68 22.93 -4.36
CA ALA A 171 -16.24 23.37 -3.08
C ALA A 171 -15.16 23.70 -2.04
N LEU A 172 -13.97 23.12 -2.19
CA LEU A 172 -12.81 23.30 -1.32
C LEU A 172 -12.29 24.73 -1.33
N GLN A 173 -12.27 25.36 -0.16
CA GLN A 173 -11.68 26.68 0.02
C GLN A 173 -10.31 26.54 0.67
N LYS A 174 -9.29 27.22 0.12
CA LYS A 174 -8.00 27.37 0.77
C LYS A 174 -8.19 28.16 2.07
N VAL A 175 -8.07 27.49 3.21
CA VAL A 175 -7.96 28.16 4.51
C VAL A 175 -6.49 28.57 4.67
N GLY A 176 -6.15 29.75 4.17
CA GLY A 176 -4.85 30.36 4.35
C GLY A 176 -4.95 31.51 5.34
N GLY A 177 -4.16 31.44 6.41
CA GLY A 177 -3.82 32.60 7.23
C GLY A 177 -3.35 33.76 6.35
N LYS A 178 -3.72 34.97 6.76
CA LYS A 178 -3.44 36.23 6.08
C LYS A 178 -1.99 36.30 5.59
N VAL A 179 -1.80 36.22 4.27
CA VAL A 179 -0.66 36.87 3.61
C VAL A 179 -1.20 38.21 3.13
N TYR A 180 -0.81 39.28 3.81
CA TYR A 180 -1.15 40.65 3.44
C TYR A 180 -0.63 40.94 2.03
N ARG A 181 -1.52 41.01 1.04
CA ARG A 181 -1.25 41.67 -0.23
C ARG A 181 -1.87 43.07 -0.13
N SER A 182 -1.08 44.04 0.32
CA SER A 182 -1.48 45.45 0.28
C SER A 182 -1.45 45.92 -1.17
N VAL A 183 -2.60 45.88 -1.85
CA VAL A 183 -2.85 46.65 -3.07
C VAL A 183 -3.71 47.84 -2.68
N LYS A 184 -3.10 49.03 -2.60
CA LYS A 184 -3.85 50.29 -2.63
C LYS A 184 -4.01 50.68 -4.10
N MET A 185 -5.23 50.55 -4.61
CA MET A 185 -5.73 51.33 -5.74
C MET A 185 -6.55 52.46 -5.13
N ALA A 186 -6.22 53.72 -5.43
CA ALA A 186 -7.10 54.85 -5.22
C ALA A 186 -7.27 55.54 -6.57
N HIS A 187 -8.45 55.36 -7.14
CA HIS A 187 -8.93 56.07 -8.31
C HIS A 187 -9.38 57.47 -7.86
N LYS A 188 -8.93 58.50 -8.57
CA LYS A 188 -9.83 59.54 -9.07
C LYS A 188 -9.33 59.92 -10.46
#